data_AF-A0A0F6Q0X9-F1
#
_entry.id   AF-A0A0F6Q0X9-F1
#
_cell.length_a   1.000
_cell.length_b   1.000
_cell.length_c   1.000
_cell.angle_alpha   90.00
_cell.angle_beta   90.00
_cell.angle_gamma   90.00
#
_symmetry.space_group_name_H-M   'P 1'
#
loop_
_entity.id
_entity.type
_entity.pdbx_description
1 polymer ?
#
loop_
_entity_poly.entity_id
_entity_poly.type
_entity_poly.pdbx_seq_one_letter_code
_entity_poly.pdbx_strand_id
1 'polypeptide(L)'
;LNNTDLFLFVFFLNILLLLFRLKSVLIILFAFEFLIVNLLFSFVYLGTPFDPISILVFLAVAAGEASIGLSLLISLLRQKGNDNLNSLQFTNEYEGF
;
A
#
# COMPACT_ATOMS: atom_id res chain seq x y z
N LEU A 1 15.92 8.73 26.17
CA LEU A 1 15.21 7.99 25.11
C LEU A 1 16.24 7.76 24.02
N ASN A 2 16.64 6.52 23.77
CA ASN A 2 17.62 6.26 22.72
C ASN A 2 16.94 6.51 21.36
N ASN A 3 17.70 6.99 20.38
CA ASN A 3 17.15 7.25 19.05
C ASN A 3 16.55 5.99 18.41
N THR A 4 17.04 4.80 18.78
CA THR A 4 16.46 3.50 18.44
C THR A 4 15.03 3.32 18.95
N ASP A 5 14.73 3.79 20.15
CA ASP A 5 13.41 3.64 20.77
C ASP A 5 12.36 4.49 20.03
N LEU A 6 12.78 5.64 19.49
CA LEU A 6 11.95 6.49 18.63
C LEU A 6 11.60 5.77 17.31
N PHE A 7 12.56 5.15 16.64
CA PHE A 7 12.29 4.40 15.40
C PHE A 7 11.31 3.25 15.64
N LEU A 8 11.50 2.51 16.74
CA LEU A 8 10.64 1.40 17.11
C LEU A 8 9.21 1.86 17.45
N PHE A 9 9.07 3.01 18.14
CA PHE A 9 7.77 3.62 18.41
C PHE A 9 7.07 4.08 17.12
N VAL A 10 7.77 4.74 16.19
CA VAL A 10 7.21 5.17 14.90
C VAL A 10 6.84 3.96 14.04
N PHE A 11 7.62 2.87 14.08
CA PHE A 11 7.31 1.63 13.39
C PHE A 11 6.02 1.00 13.92
N PHE A 12 5.86 0.93 15.25
CA PHE A 12 4.64 0.43 15.87
C PHE A 12 3.41 1.28 15.53
N LEU A 13 3.55 2.62 15.55
CA LEU A 13 2.48 3.53 15.13
C LEU A 13 2.07 3.31 13.67
N ASN A 14 3.02 3.04 12.77
CA ASN A 14 2.72 2.75 11.37
C ASN A 14 1.96 1.44 11.18
N ILE A 15 2.33 0.40 11.93
CA ILE A 15 1.56 -0.86 11.94
C ILE A 15 0.14 -0.63 12.47
N LEU A 16 0.00 0.16 13.53
CA LEU A 16 -1.31 0.49 14.10
C LEU A 16 -2.18 1.28 13.11
N LEU A 17 -1.58 2.23 12.37
CA LEU A 17 -2.22 2.98 11.30
C LEU A 17 -2.73 2.05 10.19
N LEU A 18 -1.93 1.04 9.82
CA LEU A 18 -2.28 0.03 8.81
C LEU A 18 -3.50 -0.79 9.26
N LEU A 19 -3.52 -1.23 10.52
CA LEU A 19 -4.63 -2.00 11.09
C LEU A 19 -5.95 -1.20 11.12
N PHE A 20 -5.89 0.10 11.45
CA PHE A 20 -7.11 0.90 11.62
C PHE A 20 -7.71 1.42 10.31
N ARG A 21 -6.95 1.55 9.22
CA ARG A 21 -7.45 2.15 7.97
C ARG A 21 -7.66 1.17 6.81
N LEU A 22 -8.24 0.00 7.09
CA LEU A 22 -8.51 -1.04 6.09
C LEU A 22 -9.61 -0.70 5.05
N LYS A 23 -10.31 0.44 5.16
CA LYS A 23 -11.46 0.77 4.28
C LYS A 23 -11.07 1.27 2.89
N SER A 24 -9.93 1.93 2.75
CA SER A 24 -9.48 2.50 1.49
C SER A 24 -8.12 1.91 1.15
N VAL A 25 -8.09 1.06 0.14
CA VAL A 25 -6.87 0.36 -0.30
C VAL A 25 -5.72 1.33 -0.58
N LEU A 26 -5.99 2.53 -1.11
CA LEU A 26 -4.97 3.56 -1.34
C LEU A 26 -4.23 3.98 -0.06
N ILE A 27 -4.97 4.13 1.04
CA ILE A 27 -4.40 4.51 2.34
C ILE A 27 -3.57 3.37 2.94
N ILE A 28 -3.95 2.12 2.67
CA ILE A 28 -3.19 0.94 3.07
C ILE A 28 -1.84 0.92 2.34
N LEU A 29 -1.84 1.19 1.03
CA LEU A 29 -0.61 1.29 0.23
C LEU A 29 0.31 2.41 0.72
N PHE A 30 -0.24 3.60 0.98
CA PHE A 30 0.55 4.73 1.47
C PHE A 30 1.18 4.44 2.85
N ALA A 31 0.44 3.80 3.75
CA ALA A 31 0.97 3.36 5.05
C ALA A 31 2.07 2.30 4.90
N PHE A 32 1.96 1.42 3.89
CA PHE A 32 2.96 0.40 3.61
C PHE A 32 4.27 0.99 3.07
N GLU A 33 4.19 1.98 2.17
CA GLU A 33 5.37 2.69 1.67
C GLU A 33 6.11 3.41 2.80
N PHE A 34 5.37 4.09 3.69
CA PHE A 34 5.96 4.75 4.86
C PHE A 34 6.61 3.75 5.83
N LEU A 35 6.07 2.54 5.95
CA LEU A 35 6.65 1.47 6.77
C LEU A 35 7.99 1.00 6.21
N ILE A 36 8.12 0.79 4.90
CA ILE A 36 9.39 0.37 4.28
C ILE A 36 10.45 1.47 4.40
N VAL A 37 10.09 2.74 4.20
CA VAL A 37 11.03 3.85 4.36
C VAL A 37 11.54 3.96 5.80
N ASN A 38 10.66 3.82 6.80
CA ASN A 38 11.07 3.85 8.20
C ASN A 38 12.00 2.67 8.56
N LEU A 39 11.72 1.49 8.02
CA LEU A 39 12.59 0.32 8.18
C LEU A 39 13.98 0.57 7.57
N LEU A 40 14.04 1.14 6.37
CA LEU A 40 15.31 1.49 5.73
C LEU A 40 16.11 2.52 6.55
N PHE A 41 15.44 3.56 7.05
CA PHE A 41 16.08 4.59 7.86
C PHE A 41 16.61 4.01 9.18
N SER A 42 15.89 3.05 9.78
CA SER A 42 16.35 2.32 10.95
C SER A 42 17.61 1.50 10.68
N PHE A 43 17.69 0.80 9.55
CA PHE A 43 18.90 0.06 9.15
C PHE A 43 20.12 0.98 8.95
N VAL A 44 19.93 2.11 8.27
CA VAL A 44 21.00 3.10 8.08
C VAL A 44 21.46 3.66 9.43
N TYR A 45 20.52 3.97 10.33
CA TYR A 45 20.83 4.54 11.65
C TYR A 45 21.54 3.55 12.57
N LEU A 46 21.20 2.26 12.51
CA LEU A 46 21.86 1.22 13.32
C LEU A 46 23.29 0.92 12.85
N GLY A 47 23.74 1.51 11.74
CA GLY A 47 25.09 1.35 11.22
C GLY A 47 25.36 -0.07 10.71
N THR A 48 24.31 -0.83 10.35
CA THR A 48 24.50 -2.16 9.78
C THR A 48 25.29 -2.04 8.48
N PRO A 49 26.40 -2.79 8.31
CA PRO A 49 27.23 -2.72 7.11
C PRO A 49 26.49 -3.35 5.94
N PHE A 50 25.65 -2.55 5.28
CA PHE A 50 25.05 -2.89 4.01
C PHE A 50 25.82 -2.21 2.89
N ASP A 51 26.13 -2.95 1.83
CA ASP A 51 26.64 -2.35 0.60
C ASP A 51 25.56 -1.42 0.02
N PRO A 52 25.92 -0.20 -0.44
CA PRO A 52 24.96 0.75 -0.97
C PRO A 52 24.15 0.21 -2.17
N ILE A 53 24.73 -0.74 -2.92
CA ILE A 53 24.06 -1.43 -4.03
C ILE A 53 22.91 -2.30 -3.51
N SER A 54 23.08 -2.97 -2.36
CA SER A 54 22.05 -3.81 -1.74
C SER A 54 20.85 -2.98 -1.27
N ILE A 55 21.11 -1.78 -0.74
CA ILE A 55 20.08 -0.82 -0.34
C ILE A 55 19.28 -0.35 -1.56
N LEU A 56 19.96 -0.06 -2.67
CA LEU A 56 19.30 0.37 -3.91
C LEU A 56 18.42 -0.73 -4.50
N VAL A 57 18.91 -1.97 -4.51
CA VAL A 57 18.13 -3.14 -4.97
C VAL A 57 16.90 -3.36 -4.08
N PHE A 58 17.05 -3.28 -2.76
CA PHE A 58 15.94 -3.37 -1.82
C PHE A 58 14.88 -2.29 -2.08
N LEU A 59 15.30 -1.04 -2.29
CA LEU A 59 14.40 0.07 -2.59
C LEU A 59 13.68 -0.12 -3.93
N ALA A 60 14.36 -0.64 -4.96
CA ALA A 60 13.76 -0.93 -6.26
C ALA A 60 12.68 -2.02 -6.17
N VAL A 61 12.94 -3.09 -5.41
CA VAL A 61 11.94 -4.15 -5.18
C VAL A 61 10.73 -3.59 -4.42
N ALA A 62 10.96 -2.80 -3.36
CA ALA A 62 9.88 -2.17 -2.60
C ALA A 62 9.00 -1.25 -3.46
N ALA A 63 9.60 -0.42 -4.31
CA ALA A 63 8.86 0.45 -5.24
C ALA A 63 8.08 -0.38 -6.29
N GLY A 64 8.61 -1.52 -6.73
CA GLY A 64 7.94 -2.46 -7.62
C GLY A 64 6.66 -3.04 -7.00
N GLU A 65 6.73 -3.51 -5.76
CA GLU A 65 5.57 -4.03 -5.02
C GLU A 65 4.49 -2.95 -4.84
N ALA A 66 4.88 -1.71 -4.55
CA ALA A 66 3.94 -0.58 -4.46
C ALA A 66 3.22 -0.31 -5.80
N SER A 67 3.96 -0.37 -6.92
CA SER A 67 3.39 -0.22 -8.26
C SER A 67 2.37 -1.33 -8.59
N ILE A 68 2.69 -2.58 -8.26
CA ILE A 68 1.79 -3.72 -8.43
C ILE A 68 0.51 -3.51 -7.59
N GLY A 69 0.64 -3.11 -6.33
CA GLY A 69 -0.51 -2.81 -5.48
C GLY A 69 -1.40 -1.70 -6.05
N LEU A 70 -0.81 -0.64 -6.62
CA LEU A 70 -1.56 0.46 -7.23
C LEU A 70 -2.31 -0.01 -8.49
N SER A 71 -1.68 -0.85 -9.31
CA SER A 71 -2.31 -1.43 -10.50
C SER A 71 -3.54 -2.28 -10.15
N LEU A 72 -3.47 -3.02 -9.02
CA LEU A 72 -4.57 -3.82 -8.50
C LEU A 72 -5.72 -2.93 -8.00
N LEU A 73 -5.39 -1.84 -7.30
CA LEU A 73 -6.36 -0.84 -6.88
C LEU A 73 -7.13 -0.24 -8.06
N ILE A 74 -6.44 0.10 -9.15
CA ILE A 74 -7.07 0.62 -10.38
C ILE A 74 -8.01 -0.42 -11.00
N SER A 75 -7.60 -1.70 -11.01
CA SER A 75 -8.44 -2.79 -11.50
C SER A 75 -9.74 -2.95 -10.70
N LEU A 76 -9.65 -2.89 -9.36
CA LEU A 76 -10.82 -2.96 -8.48
C LEU A 76 -11.74 -1.74 -8.64
N LEU A 77 -11.18 -0.55 -8.84
CA LEU A 77 -11.96 0.66 -9.11
C LEU A 77 -12.75 0.54 -10.42
N ARG A 78 -12.14 -0.03 -11.47
CA ARG A 78 -12.81 -0.25 -12.76
C ARG A 78 -13.94 -1.27 -12.65
N GLN A 79 -13.78 -2.34 -11.87
CA GLN A 79 -14.85 -3.32 -11.63
C GLN A 79 -16.02 -2.68 -10.86
N LYS A 80 -15.75 -2.01 -9.73
CA LYS A 80 -16.79 -1.35 -8.92
C LYS A 80 -17.50 -0.22 -9.64
N GLY A 81 -16.83 0.48 -10.56
CA GLY A 81 -17.43 1.52 -11.39
C GLY A 81 -18.30 0.98 -12.54
N ASN A 82 -18.03 -0.23 -13.02
CA ASN A 82 -18.72 -0.85 -14.16
C ASN A 82 -20.03 -1.57 -13.76
N ASP A 83 -20.15 -2.03 -12.52
CA ASP A 83 -21.33 -2.76 -12.05
C ASP A 83 -22.59 -1.88 -11.90
N ASN A 84 -22.45 -0.55 -11.84
CA ASN A 84 -23.61 0.36 -11.79
C ASN A 84 -24.27 0.64 -13.14
N LEU A 85 -23.62 0.31 -14.26
CA LEU A 85 -24.16 0.61 -15.60
C LEU A 85 -24.88 -0.59 -16.22
N ASN A 86 -24.55 -1.81 -15.81
CA ASN A 86 -25.17 -3.02 -16.35
C ASN A 86 -26.50 -3.41 -15.67
N SER A 87 -26.82 -2.93 -14.47
CA SER A 87 -28.11 -3.26 -13.83
C SER A 87 -29.31 -2.44 -14.33
N LEU A 88 -29.08 -1.38 -15.12
CA LEU A 88 -30.16 -0.53 -15.66
C LEU A 88 -30.65 -0.98 -17.05
N GLN A 89 -29.91 -1.84 -17.76
CA GLN A 89 -30.29 -2.27 -19.11
C GLN A 89 -31.08 -3.59 -19.14
N PHE A 90 -31.00 -4.43 -18.10
CA PHE A 90 -31.68 -5.74 -18.12
C PHE A 90 -33.18 -5.73 -17.77
N THR A 91 -33.79 -4.59 -17.45
CA THR A 91 -35.23 -4.53 -17.07
C THR A 91 -36.15 -4.03 -18.20
N ASN A 92 -35.62 -3.48 -19.29
CA ASN A 92 -36.46 -2.88 -20.36
C ASN A 92 -36.65 -3.75 -21.62
N GLU A 93 -36.18 -5.00 -21.64
CA GLU A 93 -36.30 -5.89 -22.82
C GLU A 93 -37.31 -7.04 -22.65
N TYR A 94 -38.02 -7.15 -21.51
CA TYR A 94 -38.95 -8.26 -21.26
C TYR A 94 -40.44 -7.89 -21.21
N GLU A 95 -40.86 -6.65 -21.49
CA GLU A 95 -42.30 -6.30 -21.67
C GLU A 95 -42.71 -6.26 -23.15
N GLY A 96 -42.47 -7.36 -23.86
CA GLY A 96 -42.71 -7.42 -25.30
C GLY A 96 -43.12 -8.78 -25.84
N PHE A 97 -43.83 -9.61 -25.07
CA PHE A 97 -44.64 -10.75 -25.57
C PHE A 97 -45.81 -11.04 -24.63
#